data_AF-A0A1V5FN71-F1
#
_entry.id   AF-A0A1V5FN71-F1
#
_cell.length_a   1.000
_cell.length_b   1.000
_cell.length_c   1.000
_cell.angle_alpha   90.00
_cell.angle_beta   90.00
_cell.angle_gamma   90.00
#
_symmetry.space_group_name_H-M   'P 1'
#
loop_
_entity.id
_entity.type
_entity.pdbx_description
1 polymer ?
#
loop_
_entity_poly.entity_id
_entity_poly.type
_entity_poly.pdbx_seq_one_letter_code
_entity_poly.pdbx_strand_id
1 'polypeptide(L)'
;MQRLDEYFNAPLAWPPEERPMRIEHTLMKLKDLDVDELDSEERLPFDSAESRFLIGYSFRTKLRDILFVSQRRNNLGVLRSDLSWLRRASAYEEIMRYSYRDYFEKFVFPYFSSRIPSLTRESFLWSADLRAYGHALAANPNCRVVNNRNDFLATADDMAFLESVFAPSRLVVFEEGGHMGNFHHSEVQQAILDTLKGVR
;
A
#
# COMPACT_ATOMS: atom_id res chain seq x y z
N MET A 1 5.23 2.22 -4.37
CA MET A 1 5.22 3.41 -3.47
C MET A 1 4.57 4.62 -4.14
N GLN A 2 4.97 5.00 -5.37
CA GLN A 2 4.39 6.15 -6.09
C GLN A 2 2.86 6.10 -6.24
N ARG A 3 2.28 4.92 -6.49
CA ARG A 3 0.82 4.75 -6.59
C ARG A 3 0.06 5.23 -5.35
N LEU A 4 0.59 4.99 -4.15
CA LEU A 4 -0.06 5.44 -2.90
C LEU A 4 -0.06 6.97 -2.80
N ASP A 5 1.00 7.62 -3.29
CA ASP A 5 1.09 9.06 -3.36
C ASP A 5 0.13 9.65 -4.41
N GLU A 6 0.00 8.99 -5.58
CA GLU A 6 -1.02 9.33 -6.59
C GLU A 6 -2.43 9.23 -6.02
N TYR A 7 -2.71 8.19 -5.24
CA TYR A 7 -4.02 7.95 -4.63
C TYR A 7 -4.35 9.03 -3.59
N PHE A 8 -3.41 9.38 -2.71
CA PHE A 8 -3.58 10.49 -1.77
C PHE A 8 -3.83 11.82 -2.50
N ASN A 9 -3.19 12.01 -3.65
CA ASN A 9 -3.33 13.20 -4.49
C ASN A 9 -4.49 13.13 -5.50
N ALA A 10 -5.31 12.07 -5.50
CA ALA A 10 -6.45 11.95 -6.42
C ALA A 10 -7.38 13.18 -6.44
N PRO A 11 -7.65 13.88 -5.30
CA PRO A 11 -8.44 15.12 -5.31
C PRO A 11 -7.85 16.27 -6.15
N LEU A 12 -6.57 16.22 -6.52
CA LEU A 12 -5.97 17.24 -7.39
C LEU A 12 -6.55 17.23 -8.80
N ALA A 13 -7.18 16.13 -9.21
CA ALA A 13 -7.90 16.04 -10.48
C ALA A 13 -9.23 16.82 -10.48
N TRP A 14 -9.78 17.17 -9.31
CA TRP A 14 -10.97 17.99 -9.20
C TRP A 14 -10.66 19.48 -9.43
N PRO A 15 -11.64 20.27 -9.94
CA PRO A 15 -11.50 21.71 -10.05
C PRO A 15 -11.10 22.33 -8.69
N PRO A 16 -10.10 23.22 -8.65
CA PRO A 16 -9.61 23.79 -7.39
C PRO A 16 -10.68 24.42 -6.50
N GLU A 17 -11.69 25.04 -7.11
CA GLU A 17 -12.82 25.70 -6.46
C GLU A 17 -13.81 24.73 -5.81
N GLU A 18 -13.96 23.52 -6.37
CA GLU A 18 -14.85 22.48 -5.83
C GLU A 18 -14.14 21.55 -4.85
N ARG A 19 -12.80 21.44 -4.96
CA ARG A 19 -12.01 20.43 -4.26
C ARG A 19 -12.24 20.38 -2.74
N PRO A 20 -12.27 21.49 -1.98
CA PRO A 20 -12.51 21.44 -0.53
C PRO A 20 -13.87 20.82 -0.19
N MET A 21 -14.92 21.25 -0.88
CA MET A 21 -16.29 20.74 -0.69
C MET A 21 -16.38 19.26 -1.04
N ARG A 22 -15.73 18.83 -2.13
CA ARG A 22 -15.71 17.41 -2.51
C ARG A 22 -14.98 16.55 -1.50
N ILE A 23 -13.81 16.98 -1.00
CA ILE A 23 -13.10 16.28 0.08
C ILE A 23 -14.00 16.14 1.32
N GLU A 24 -14.65 17.23 1.74
CA GLU A 24 -15.56 17.22 2.89
C GLU A 24 -16.71 16.24 2.68
N HIS A 25 -17.37 16.27 1.52
CA HIS A 25 -18.46 15.36 1.21
C HIS A 25 -18.01 13.89 1.20
N THR A 26 -16.84 13.59 0.65
CA THR A 26 -16.26 12.23 0.71
C THR A 26 -16.04 11.76 2.14
N LEU A 27 -15.56 12.64 3.03
CA LEU A 27 -15.34 12.30 4.44
C LEU A 27 -16.66 12.14 5.21
N MET A 28 -17.69 12.93 4.87
CA MET A 28 -19.03 12.76 5.46
C MET A 28 -19.66 11.43 5.05
N LYS A 29 -19.59 11.06 3.76
CA LYS A 29 -20.02 9.74 3.29
C LYS A 29 -19.33 8.60 4.04
N LEU A 30 -18.03 8.72 4.33
CA LEU A 30 -17.30 7.73 5.11
C LEU A 30 -17.76 7.67 6.56
N LYS A 31 -18.05 8.81 7.17
CA LYS A 31 -18.56 8.89 8.55
C LYS A 31 -19.95 8.24 8.68
N ASP A 32 -20.80 8.44 7.68
CA ASP A 32 -22.18 7.94 7.67
C ASP A 32 -22.26 6.48 7.18
N LEU A 33 -21.13 5.89 6.75
CA LEU A 33 -21.05 4.49 6.33
C LEU A 33 -21.08 3.58 7.56
N ASP A 34 -22.15 2.80 7.71
CA ASP A 34 -22.19 1.72 8.68
C ASP A 34 -21.53 0.47 8.07
N VAL A 35 -20.30 0.18 8.51
CA VAL A 35 -19.53 -0.96 7.99
C VAL A 35 -20.05 -2.32 8.48
N ASP A 36 -20.84 -2.35 9.55
CA ASP A 36 -21.41 -3.59 10.09
C ASP A 36 -22.69 -4.00 9.33
N GLU A 37 -23.32 -3.05 8.64
CA GLU A 37 -24.51 -3.27 7.80
C GLU A 37 -24.16 -3.53 6.32
N LEU A 38 -22.91 -3.40 5.91
CA LEU A 38 -22.48 -3.66 4.53
C LEU A 38 -22.59 -5.16 4.20
N ASP A 39 -23.44 -5.50 3.24
CA ASP A 39 -23.36 -6.79 2.58
C ASP A 39 -22.14 -6.82 1.65
N SER A 40 -21.49 -7.98 1.56
CA SER A 40 -20.36 -8.30 0.69
C SER A 40 -20.57 -7.95 -0.79
N GLU A 41 -21.82 -7.87 -1.25
CA GLU A 41 -22.16 -7.55 -2.64
C GLU A 41 -22.54 -6.08 -2.87
N GLU A 42 -22.64 -5.26 -1.81
CA GLU A 42 -23.11 -3.89 -1.92
C GLU A 42 -22.02 -2.94 -2.44
N ARG A 43 -22.37 -2.12 -3.44
CA ARG A 43 -21.45 -1.11 -3.97
C ARG A 43 -21.36 0.08 -3.01
N LEU A 44 -20.15 0.37 -2.55
CA LEU A 44 -19.89 1.53 -1.71
C LEU A 44 -20.24 2.86 -2.41
N PRO A 45 -20.70 3.89 -1.68
CA PRO A 45 -21.17 5.16 -2.24
C PRO A 45 -20.04 6.13 -2.67
N PHE A 46 -18.92 5.59 -3.15
CA PHE A 46 -17.74 6.37 -3.54
C PHE A 46 -17.46 6.23 -5.03
N ASP A 47 -17.19 7.36 -5.69
CA ASP A 47 -16.62 7.33 -7.03
C ASP A 47 -15.14 6.89 -7.02
N SER A 48 -14.55 6.76 -8.20
CA SER A 48 -13.15 6.31 -8.31
C SER A 48 -12.14 7.26 -7.65
N ALA A 49 -12.33 8.58 -7.78
CA ALA A 49 -11.43 9.57 -7.19
C ALA A 49 -11.58 9.60 -5.67
N GLU A 50 -12.82 9.51 -5.16
CA GLU A 50 -13.12 9.39 -3.74
C GLU A 50 -12.48 8.12 -3.14
N SER A 51 -12.66 6.98 -3.79
CA SER A 51 -12.09 5.70 -3.38
C SER A 51 -10.57 5.74 -3.32
N ARG A 52 -9.92 6.27 -4.36
CA ARG A 52 -8.46 6.46 -4.41
C ARG A 52 -7.98 7.38 -3.29
N PHE A 53 -8.68 8.50 -3.06
CA PHE A 53 -8.34 9.42 -1.99
C PHE A 53 -8.42 8.75 -0.62
N LEU A 54 -9.51 8.03 -0.32
CA LEU A 54 -9.70 7.37 0.97
C LEU A 54 -8.64 6.29 1.22
N ILE A 55 -8.30 5.48 0.21
CA ILE A 55 -7.20 4.51 0.27
C ILE A 55 -5.88 5.26 0.55
N GLY A 56 -5.56 6.28 -0.25
CA GLY A 56 -4.34 7.07 -0.10
C GLY A 56 -4.23 7.74 1.27
N TYR A 57 -5.34 8.28 1.78
CA TYR A 57 -5.44 8.90 3.10
C TYR A 57 -5.20 7.91 4.24
N SER A 58 -5.77 6.70 4.14
CA SER A 58 -5.52 5.61 5.10
C SER A 58 -4.03 5.24 5.14
N PHE A 59 -3.41 5.04 3.98
CA PHE A 59 -1.96 4.77 3.89
C PHE A 59 -1.12 5.94 4.38
N ARG A 60 -1.51 7.19 4.10
CA ARG A 60 -0.77 8.38 4.57
C ARG A 60 -0.84 8.53 6.10
N THR A 61 -1.98 8.18 6.70
CA THR A 61 -2.16 8.16 8.16
C THR A 61 -1.28 7.08 8.81
N LYS A 62 -1.19 5.88 8.21
CA LYS A 62 -0.26 4.83 8.69
C LYS A 62 1.20 5.28 8.59
N LEU A 63 1.58 5.89 7.46
CA LEU A 63 2.93 6.44 7.28
C LEU A 63 3.23 7.51 8.34
N ARG A 64 2.26 8.36 8.67
CA ARG A 64 2.41 9.37 9.70
C ARG A 64 2.77 8.77 11.05
N ASP A 65 2.08 7.69 11.44
CA ASP A 65 2.34 7.01 12.70
C ASP A 65 3.70 6.29 12.69
N ILE A 66 4.09 5.67 11.57
CA ILE A 66 5.43 5.08 11.38
C ILE A 66 6.53 6.14 11.54
N LEU A 67 6.39 7.29 10.89
CA LEU A 67 7.36 8.39 10.96
C LEU A 67 7.44 8.97 12.37
N PHE A 68 6.30 9.18 13.03
CA PHE A 68 6.27 9.67 14.40
C PHE A 68 6.99 8.72 15.36
N VAL A 69 6.66 7.42 15.32
CA VAL A 69 7.28 6.43 16.23
C VAL A 69 8.75 6.21 15.90
N SER A 70 9.11 6.08 14.62
CA SER A 70 10.50 5.83 14.21
C SER A 70 11.42 7.00 14.57
N GLN A 71 11.00 8.25 14.34
CA GLN A 71 11.82 9.42 14.66
C GLN A 71 11.93 9.70 16.16
N ARG A 72 10.97 9.22 16.98
CA ARG A 72 11.15 9.22 18.45
C ARG A 72 12.17 8.21 18.92
N ARG A 73 12.27 7.07 18.23
CA ARG A 73 13.24 6.01 18.58
C ARG A 73 14.63 6.34 18.05
N ASN A 74 14.72 6.86 16.84
CA ASN A 74 15.96 7.28 16.22
C ASN A 74 15.71 8.53 15.37
N ASN A 75 15.99 9.69 15.98
CA ASN A 75 15.79 10.97 15.35
C ASN A 75 16.92 11.23 14.34
N LEU A 76 16.57 11.27 13.06
CA LEU A 76 17.51 11.57 11.98
C LEU A 76 17.69 13.08 11.74
N GLY A 77 17.04 13.93 12.54
CA GLY A 77 17.08 15.39 12.40
C GLY A 77 16.24 15.92 11.24
N VAL A 78 15.37 15.10 10.65
CA VAL A 78 14.55 15.46 9.49
C VAL A 78 13.29 16.24 9.90
N LEU A 79 12.65 15.84 11.00
CA LEU A 79 11.46 16.51 11.53
C LEU A 79 11.87 17.66 12.46
N ARG A 80 11.18 18.80 12.32
CA ARG A 80 11.43 20.01 13.12
C ARG A 80 10.52 20.10 14.34
N SER A 81 9.33 19.53 14.25
CA SER A 81 8.33 19.56 15.32
C SER A 81 8.75 18.71 16.51
N ASP A 82 8.34 19.12 17.70
CA ASP A 82 8.45 18.29 18.91
C ASP A 82 7.65 17.00 18.74
N LEU A 83 8.27 15.86 19.04
CA LEU A 83 7.66 14.52 18.94
C LEU A 83 7.12 14.06 20.30
N SER A 84 6.53 14.96 21.06
CA SER A 84 5.90 14.66 22.34
C SER A 84 4.58 13.91 22.16
N TRP A 85 4.34 12.90 22.99
CA TRP A 85 3.05 12.19 23.02
C TRP A 85 1.88 13.10 23.43
N LEU A 86 2.17 14.14 24.22
CA LEU A 86 1.17 15.10 24.73
C LEU A 86 0.79 16.14 23.67
N ARG A 87 1.63 16.38 22.66
CA ARG A 87 1.45 17.44 21.66
C ARG A 87 1.77 16.92 20.26
N ARG A 88 0.86 16.11 19.71
CA ARG A 88 1.06 15.44 18.42
C ARG A 88 0.66 16.26 17.20
N ALA A 89 -0.19 17.27 17.36
CA ALA A 89 -0.79 18.00 16.23
C ALA A 89 0.24 18.58 15.27
N SER A 90 1.22 19.36 15.77
CA SER A 90 2.26 19.96 14.92
C SER A 90 3.14 18.93 14.23
N ALA A 91 3.53 17.88 14.94
CA ALA A 91 4.29 16.77 14.36
C ALA A 91 3.49 16.06 13.28
N TYR A 92 2.19 15.82 13.51
CA TYR A 92 1.32 15.16 12.55
C TYR A 92 1.11 16.02 11.30
N GLU A 93 0.88 17.32 11.46
CA GLU A 93 0.77 18.26 10.34
C GLU A 93 2.04 18.34 9.50
N GLU A 94 3.22 18.37 10.14
CA GLU A 94 4.50 18.33 9.45
C GLU A 94 4.68 17.01 8.70
N ILE A 95 4.45 15.87 9.38
CA ILE A 95 4.67 14.54 8.84
C ILE A 95 3.74 14.26 7.65
N MET A 96 2.49 14.73 7.68
CA MET A 96 1.53 14.52 6.59
C MET A 96 1.99 15.13 5.24
N ARG A 97 2.95 16.06 5.26
CA ARG A 97 3.55 16.65 4.05
C ARG A 97 4.54 15.71 3.34
N TYR A 98 4.99 14.65 4.01
CA TYR A 98 5.93 13.68 3.43
C TYR A 98 5.20 12.59 2.67
N SER A 99 5.62 12.37 1.42
CA SER A 99 5.17 11.27 0.56
C SER A 99 5.83 9.94 0.94
N TYR A 100 5.34 8.82 0.39
CA TYR A 100 6.04 7.54 0.50
C TYR A 100 7.40 7.56 -0.19
N ARG A 101 7.52 8.33 -1.28
CA ARG A 101 8.83 8.63 -1.88
C ARG A 101 9.74 9.36 -0.88
N ASP A 102 9.25 10.41 -0.25
CA ASP A 102 10.04 11.14 0.75
C ASP A 102 10.39 10.27 1.95
N TYR A 103 9.48 9.40 2.40
CA TYR A 103 9.73 8.43 3.45
C TYR A 103 10.97 7.58 3.11
N PHE A 104 11.02 7.02 1.91
CA PHE A 104 12.18 6.27 1.45
C PHE A 104 13.44 7.14 1.37
N GLU A 105 13.37 8.28 0.69
CA GLU A 105 14.54 9.09 0.35
C GLU A 105 15.14 9.84 1.56
N LYS A 106 14.30 10.28 2.51
CA LYS A 106 14.71 11.13 3.64
C LYS A 106 14.85 10.36 4.95
N PHE A 107 14.21 9.19 5.10
CA PHE A 107 14.21 8.46 6.37
C PHE A 107 14.82 7.06 6.23
N VAL A 108 14.27 6.21 5.35
CA VAL A 108 14.69 4.80 5.24
C VAL A 108 16.11 4.69 4.69
N PHE A 109 16.36 5.25 3.50
CA PHE A 109 17.65 5.09 2.83
C PHE A 109 18.81 5.74 3.61
N PRO A 110 18.68 6.97 4.17
CA PRO A 110 19.72 7.56 5.02
C PRO A 110 20.04 6.72 6.28
N TYR A 111 19.02 6.12 6.90
CA TYR A 111 19.22 5.26 8.06
C TYR A 111 20.09 4.03 7.73
N PHE A 112 19.85 3.37 6.58
CA PHE A 112 20.59 2.17 6.21
C PHE A 112 21.95 2.48 5.59
N SER A 113 22.05 3.48 4.72
CA SER A 113 23.33 3.85 4.08
C SER A 113 24.36 4.35 5.09
N SER A 114 23.95 5.01 6.17
CA SER A 114 24.87 5.39 7.27
C SER A 114 25.44 4.18 8.04
N ARG A 115 24.83 2.99 7.93
CA ARG A 115 25.26 1.75 8.61
C ARG A 115 25.93 0.76 7.68
N ILE A 116 25.66 0.84 6.39
CA ILE A 116 26.16 -0.07 5.37
C ILE A 116 26.86 0.79 4.32
N PRO A 117 28.17 1.06 4.45
CA PRO A 117 28.89 2.00 3.58
C PRO A 117 28.87 1.63 2.09
N SER A 118 28.71 0.34 1.76
CA SER A 118 28.63 -0.15 0.38
C SER A 118 27.21 -0.13 -0.21
N LEU A 119 26.20 0.27 0.58
CA LEU A 119 24.81 0.23 0.14
C LEU A 119 24.53 1.34 -0.86
N THR A 120 24.14 0.96 -2.07
CA THR A 120 23.63 1.88 -3.08
C THR A 120 22.11 1.88 -3.06
N ARG A 121 21.50 2.92 -3.65
CA ARG A 121 20.05 3.00 -3.77
C ARG A 121 19.51 1.84 -4.62
N GLU A 122 20.21 1.54 -5.71
CA GLU A 122 19.85 0.51 -6.67
C GLU A 122 19.90 -0.87 -6.02
N SER A 123 20.96 -1.18 -5.27
CA SER A 123 21.08 -2.48 -4.60
C SER A 123 20.06 -2.63 -3.46
N PHE A 124 19.75 -1.55 -2.75
CA PHE A 124 18.69 -1.56 -1.73
C PHE A 124 17.31 -1.85 -2.36
N LEU A 125 16.94 -1.11 -3.41
CA LEU A 125 15.66 -1.30 -4.10
C LEU A 125 15.56 -2.68 -4.72
N TRP A 126 16.64 -3.16 -5.36
CA TRP A 126 16.70 -4.51 -5.91
C TRP A 126 16.49 -5.58 -4.83
N SER A 127 17.14 -5.44 -3.68
CA SER A 127 16.96 -6.38 -2.56
C SER A 127 15.54 -6.40 -1.97
N ALA A 128 14.78 -5.33 -2.18
CA ALA A 128 13.38 -5.22 -1.78
C ALA A 128 12.38 -5.61 -2.90
N ASP A 129 12.88 -5.94 -4.09
CA ASP A 129 12.06 -6.37 -5.23
C ASP A 129 11.95 -7.89 -5.26
N LEU A 130 10.73 -8.41 -5.46
CA LEU A 130 10.47 -9.85 -5.54
C LEU A 130 11.25 -10.51 -6.70
N ARG A 131 11.58 -9.76 -7.75
CA ARG A 131 12.37 -10.22 -8.90
C ARG A 131 13.77 -10.69 -8.52
N ALA A 132 14.37 -10.11 -7.48
CA ALA A 132 15.65 -10.57 -6.95
C ALA A 132 15.61 -12.02 -6.46
N TYR A 133 14.42 -12.53 -6.16
CA TYR A 133 14.19 -13.89 -5.66
C TYR A 133 13.54 -14.81 -6.68
N GLY A 134 13.35 -14.38 -7.94
CA GLY A 134 12.59 -15.13 -8.96
C GLY A 134 13.06 -16.57 -9.17
N HIS A 135 14.37 -16.83 -9.21
CA HIS A 135 14.90 -18.19 -9.32
C HIS A 135 14.54 -19.06 -8.11
N ALA A 136 14.64 -18.53 -6.89
CA ALA A 136 14.29 -19.26 -5.67
C ALA A 136 12.78 -19.55 -5.59
N LEU A 137 11.95 -18.60 -6.01
CA LEU A 137 10.49 -18.75 -6.08
C LEU A 137 10.07 -19.78 -7.13
N ALA A 138 10.71 -19.75 -8.30
CA ALA A 138 10.47 -20.73 -9.37
C ALA A 138 10.82 -22.14 -8.91
N ALA A 139 11.98 -22.31 -8.26
CA ALA A 139 12.50 -23.59 -7.79
C ALA A 139 11.76 -24.17 -6.57
N ASN A 140 10.99 -23.36 -5.83
CA ASN A 140 10.29 -23.81 -4.63
C ASN A 140 8.89 -24.37 -4.96
N PRO A 141 8.68 -25.71 -4.90
CA PRO A 141 7.41 -26.33 -5.25
C PRO A 141 6.32 -26.09 -4.20
N ASN A 142 6.62 -25.48 -3.05
CA ASN A 142 5.66 -25.14 -1.99
C ASN A 142 5.19 -23.68 -2.04
N CYS A 143 5.81 -22.84 -2.87
CA CYS A 143 5.37 -21.45 -3.03
C CYS A 143 4.19 -21.35 -4.00
N ARG A 144 3.13 -20.63 -3.59
CA ARG A 144 1.90 -20.39 -4.33
C ARG A 144 1.58 -18.90 -4.27
N VAL A 145 0.95 -18.38 -5.31
CA VAL A 145 0.52 -16.98 -5.39
C VAL A 145 -0.96 -16.94 -5.76
N VAL A 146 -1.72 -16.14 -5.01
CA VAL A 146 -3.08 -15.76 -5.34
C VAL A 146 -3.09 -14.24 -5.46
N ASN A 147 -3.53 -13.70 -6.59
CA ASN A 147 -3.55 -12.26 -6.85
C ASN A 147 -4.77 -11.85 -7.69
N ASN A 148 -4.98 -10.55 -7.85
CA ASN A 148 -6.03 -9.98 -8.68
C ASN A 148 -5.39 -9.16 -9.80
N ARG A 149 -5.92 -9.26 -11.02
CA ARG A 149 -5.47 -8.51 -12.21
C ARG A 149 -5.59 -7.01 -11.99
N ASN A 150 -6.64 -6.57 -11.29
CA ASN A 150 -6.88 -5.17 -10.96
C ASN A 150 -6.30 -4.73 -9.59
N ASP A 151 -5.32 -5.45 -9.03
CA ASP A 151 -4.57 -4.97 -7.86
C ASP A 151 -3.78 -3.70 -8.24
N PHE A 152 -4.18 -2.56 -7.67
CA PHE A 152 -3.59 -1.28 -7.98
C PHE A 152 -2.14 -1.12 -7.51
N LEU A 153 -1.67 -1.94 -6.57
CA LEU A 153 -0.29 -1.94 -6.10
C LEU A 153 0.64 -2.78 -7.00
N ALA A 154 0.09 -3.70 -7.78
CA ALA A 154 0.83 -4.47 -8.77
C ALA A 154 0.82 -3.75 -10.13
N THR A 155 1.99 -3.64 -10.75
CA THR A 155 2.11 -3.16 -12.13
C THR A 155 1.90 -4.30 -13.12
N ALA A 156 1.69 -3.96 -14.40
CA ALA A 156 1.65 -4.96 -15.48
C ALA A 156 2.95 -5.79 -15.53
N ASP A 157 4.10 -5.16 -15.28
CA ASP A 157 5.40 -5.84 -15.23
C ASP A 157 5.52 -6.77 -14.01
N ASP A 158 4.88 -6.44 -12.89
CA ASP A 158 4.83 -7.34 -11.72
C ASP A 158 3.99 -8.58 -12.03
N MET A 159 2.85 -8.40 -12.71
CA MET A 159 2.01 -9.50 -13.14
C MET A 159 2.69 -10.39 -14.17
N ALA A 160 3.34 -9.80 -15.18
CA ALA A 160 4.12 -10.56 -16.18
C ALA A 160 5.27 -11.33 -15.53
N PHE A 161 5.93 -10.75 -14.53
CA PHE A 161 6.94 -11.45 -13.74
C PHE A 161 6.34 -12.66 -13.01
N LEU A 162 5.23 -12.51 -12.29
CA LEU A 162 4.58 -13.62 -11.59
C LEU A 162 4.19 -14.76 -12.54
N GLU A 163 3.60 -14.44 -13.69
CA GLU A 163 3.24 -15.42 -14.72
C GLU A 163 4.46 -16.14 -15.31
N SER A 164 5.61 -15.46 -15.40
CA SER A 164 6.86 -16.08 -15.87
C SER A 164 7.52 -17.00 -14.84
N VAL A 165 7.31 -16.76 -13.54
CA VAL A 165 7.97 -17.46 -12.44
C VAL A 165 7.16 -18.66 -11.96
N PHE A 166 5.84 -18.54 -11.91
CA PHE A 166 4.95 -19.55 -11.35
C PHE A 166 4.21 -20.30 -12.45
N ALA A 167 4.27 -21.63 -12.40
CA ALA A 167 3.45 -22.48 -13.26
C ALA A 167 1.95 -22.22 -13.01
N PRO A 168 1.05 -22.44 -13.99
CA PRO A 168 -0.39 -22.19 -13.83
C PRO A 168 -1.03 -22.89 -12.61
N SER A 169 -0.51 -24.05 -12.19
CA SER A 169 -0.98 -24.75 -10.98
C SER A 169 -0.58 -24.10 -9.65
N ARG A 170 0.30 -23.08 -9.69
CA ARG A 170 0.84 -22.37 -8.52
C ARG A 170 0.50 -20.87 -8.49
N LEU A 171 -0.21 -20.39 -9.49
CA LEU A 171 -0.61 -18.99 -9.63
C LEU A 171 -2.09 -18.94 -9.96
N VAL A 172 -2.89 -18.39 -9.04
CA VAL A 172 -4.30 -18.09 -9.27
C VAL A 172 -4.43 -16.58 -9.43
N VAL A 173 -5.04 -16.14 -10.54
CA VAL A 173 -5.29 -14.72 -10.79
C VAL A 173 -6.78 -14.54 -11.06
N PHE A 174 -7.44 -13.73 -10.24
CA PHE A 174 -8.81 -13.28 -10.49
C PHE A 174 -8.80 -11.99 -11.30
N GLU A 175 -9.84 -11.74 -12.10
CA GLU A 175 -9.95 -10.47 -12.86
C GLU A 175 -10.17 -9.27 -11.94
N GLU A 176 -10.98 -9.46 -10.89
CA GLU A 176 -11.37 -8.41 -9.97
C GLU A 176 -11.15 -8.80 -8.50
N GLY A 177 -10.92 -7.78 -7.66
CA GLY A 177 -10.73 -7.92 -6.22
C GLY A 177 -9.78 -6.90 -5.62
N GLY A 178 -9.09 -6.10 -6.44
CA GLY A 178 -8.16 -5.07 -5.98
C GLY A 178 -7.02 -5.67 -5.15
N HIS A 179 -6.54 -4.93 -4.17
CA HIS A 179 -5.52 -5.42 -3.24
C HIS A 179 -6.16 -6.24 -2.11
N MET A 180 -6.53 -7.49 -2.40
CA MET A 180 -7.15 -8.45 -1.47
C MET A 180 -8.58 -8.11 -0.99
N GLY A 181 -9.30 -7.23 -1.68
CA GLY A 181 -10.68 -6.84 -1.32
C GLY A 181 -11.70 -7.97 -1.47
N ASN A 182 -11.41 -8.96 -2.30
CA ASN A 182 -12.28 -10.11 -2.58
C ASN A 182 -12.11 -11.31 -1.61
N PHE A 183 -11.24 -11.23 -0.60
CA PHE A 183 -10.89 -12.37 0.26
C PHE A 183 -12.05 -12.89 1.13
N HIS A 184 -13.10 -12.08 1.29
CA HIS A 184 -14.29 -12.48 2.02
C HIS A 184 -15.25 -13.35 1.15
N HIS A 185 -15.11 -13.34 -0.17
CA HIS A 185 -15.93 -14.17 -1.06
C HIS A 185 -15.53 -15.65 -0.94
N SER A 186 -16.53 -16.52 -0.85
CA SER A 186 -16.36 -17.95 -0.66
C SER A 186 -15.58 -18.62 -1.79
N GLU A 187 -15.75 -18.16 -3.03
CA GLU A 187 -14.99 -18.66 -4.19
C GLU A 187 -13.48 -18.40 -4.07
N VAL A 188 -13.10 -17.21 -3.58
CA VAL A 188 -11.70 -16.83 -3.39
C VAL A 188 -11.10 -17.62 -2.23
N GLN A 189 -11.85 -17.77 -1.14
CA GLN A 189 -11.44 -18.60 0.00
C GLN A 189 -11.23 -20.06 -0.42
N GLN A 190 -12.14 -20.63 -1.20
CA GLN A 190 -12.01 -21.99 -1.70
C GLN A 190 -10.79 -22.14 -2.62
N ALA A 191 -10.54 -21.20 -3.52
CA ALA A 191 -9.36 -21.21 -4.37
C ALA A 191 -8.06 -21.15 -3.56
N ILE A 192 -7.99 -20.30 -2.52
CA ILE A 192 -6.85 -20.25 -1.59
C ILE A 192 -6.63 -21.61 -0.93
N LEU A 193 -7.69 -22.22 -0.38
CA LEU A 193 -7.61 -23.56 0.25
C LEU A 193 -7.14 -24.63 -0.75
N ASP A 194 -7.60 -24.54 -2.00
CA ASP A 194 -7.21 -25.47 -3.05
C ASP A 194 -5.72 -25.36 -3.39
N THR A 195 -5.14 -24.15 -3.36
CA THR A 195 -3.69 -23.96 -3.59
C THR A 195 -2.82 -24.66 -2.54
N LEU A 196 -3.36 -24.89 -1.34
CA LEU A 196 -2.66 -25.54 -0.23
C LEU A 196 -2.74 -27.07 -0.30
N LYS A 197 -3.67 -27.63 -1.09
CA LYS A 197 -3.79 -29.08 -1.24
C LYS A 197 -2.50 -29.67 -1.85
N GLY A 198 -1.93 -30.67 -1.17
CA GLY A 198 -0.73 -31.36 -1.64
C GLY A 198 0.59 -30.65 -1.36
N VAL A 199 0.58 -29.50 -0.69
CA VAL A 199 1.79 -28.92 -0.07
C VAL A 199 2.13 -29.76 1.17
N ARG A 200 3.31 -30.37 1.18
CA ARG A 200 3.85 -31.16 2.31
C ARG A 200 4.90 -30.36 3.07
#